data_AF-A0A923Y3J8-F1
#
_entry.id   AF-A0A923Y3J8-F1
#
_cell.length_a   1.000
_cell.length_b   1.000
_cell.length_c   1.000
_cell.angle_alpha   90.00
_cell.angle_beta   90.00
_cell.angle_gamma   90.00
#
_symmetry.space_group_name_H-M   'P 1'
#
loop_
_entity.id
_entity.type
_entity.pdbx_description
1 polymer ?
#
loop_
_entity_poly.entity_id
_entity_poly.type
_entity_poly.pdbx_seq_one_letter_code
_entity_poly.pdbx_strand_id
1 'polypeptide(L)'
;MSALPVESLKTRLENVIALARLLERVERSSAPVGADQYRALVRQLGRALAQDLPTDALSAVLGAHPAAAELYENMHYEQAGLSRSSLDRSIGSEMFASQVLAKAARRA
;
A
#
# COMPACT_ATOMS: atom_id res chain seq x y z
N MET A 1 -33.13 -4.27 -15.09
CA MET A 1 -31.90 -5.01 -15.49
C MET A 1 -30.66 -4.21 -15.04
N SER A 2 -30.34 -4.16 -13.74
CA SER A 2 -29.23 -3.37 -13.17
C SER A 2 -27.98 -4.19 -12.80
N ALA A 3 -27.75 -5.34 -13.43
CA ALA A 3 -26.65 -6.25 -13.07
C ALA A 3 -25.27 -5.81 -13.61
N LEU A 4 -25.22 -4.92 -14.61
CA LEU A 4 -24.00 -4.51 -15.31
C LEU A 4 -22.97 -3.73 -14.45
N PRO A 5 -23.36 -2.84 -13.52
CA PRO A 5 -22.41 -2.08 -12.72
C PRO A 5 -21.70 -2.91 -11.64
N VAL A 6 -22.43 -3.84 -11.02
CA VAL A 6 -21.93 -4.65 -9.91
C VAL A 6 -20.92 -5.69 -10.39
N GLU A 7 -21.19 -6.36 -11.52
CA GLU A 7 -20.25 -7.34 -12.09
C GLU A 7 -18.95 -6.65 -12.58
N SER A 8 -19.08 -5.44 -13.14
CA SER A 8 -17.91 -4.64 -13.53
C SER A 8 -17.06 -4.27 -12.31
N LEU A 9 -17.69 -3.83 -11.21
CA LEU A 9 -16.98 -3.51 -9.98
C LEU A 9 -16.28 -4.72 -9.37
N LYS A 10 -16.97 -5.86 -9.32
CA LYS A 10 -16.41 -7.13 -8.84
C LYS A 10 -15.16 -7.51 -9.63
N THR A 11 -15.25 -7.47 -10.97
CA THR A 11 -14.11 -7.78 -11.84
C THR A 11 -12.91 -6.85 -11.58
N ARG A 12 -13.16 -5.55 -11.36
CA ARG A 12 -12.11 -4.58 -11.02
C ARG A 12 -11.44 -4.91 -9.69
N LEU A 13 -12.23 -5.23 -8.66
CA LEU A 13 -11.72 -5.61 -7.35
C LEU A 13 -10.90 -6.90 -7.41
N GLU A 14 -11.39 -7.93 -8.12
CA GLU A 14 -10.66 -9.19 -8.31
C GLU A 14 -9.31 -8.96 -8.99
N ASN A 15 -9.28 -8.12 -10.02
CA ASN A 15 -8.04 -7.76 -10.72
C ASN A 15 -7.05 -7.03 -9.79
N VAL A 16 -7.52 -6.06 -9.00
CA VAL A 16 -6.69 -5.35 -8.01
C VAL A 16 -6.12 -6.32 -6.98
N ILE A 17 -6.95 -7.21 -6.42
CA ILE A 17 -6.53 -8.22 -5.44
C ILE A 17 -5.48 -9.15 -6.04
N ALA A 18 -5.69 -9.63 -7.27
CA ALA A 18 -4.76 -10.53 -7.95
C ALA A 18 -3.39 -9.86 -8.16
N LEU A 19 -3.38 -8.62 -8.63
CA LEU A 19 -2.15 -7.85 -8.87
C LEU A 19 -1.43 -7.49 -7.57
N ALA A 20 -2.16 -7.11 -6.52
CA ALA A 20 -1.59 -6.82 -5.20
C ALA A 20 -0.92 -8.07 -4.59
N ARG A 21 -1.58 -9.23 -4.66
CA ARG A 21 -1.00 -10.51 -4.23
C ARG A 21 0.23 -10.89 -5.04
N LEU A 22 0.22 -10.63 -6.35
CA LEU A 22 1.35 -10.92 -7.21
C LEU A 22 2.56 -10.04 -6.85
N LEU A 23 2.34 -8.74 -6.65
CA LEU A 23 3.40 -7.82 -6.22
C LEU A 23 3.99 -8.26 -4.88
N GLU A 24 3.15 -8.59 -3.91
CA GLU A 24 3.63 -9.08 -2.61
C GLU A 24 4.50 -10.32 -2.69
N ARG A 25 4.13 -11.26 -3.56
CA ARG A 25 4.93 -12.45 -3.79
C ARG A 25 6.27 -12.10 -4.43
N VAL A 26 6.30 -11.12 -5.33
CA VAL A 26 7.54 -10.66 -5.96
C VAL A 26 8.44 -9.97 -4.94
N GLU A 27 7.92 -9.06 -4.12
CA GLU A 27 8.68 -8.35 -3.08
C GLU A 27 9.28 -9.28 -2.01
N ARG A 28 8.58 -10.37 -1.67
CA ARG A 28 9.06 -11.35 -0.67
C ARG A 28 9.94 -12.44 -1.26
N SER A 29 10.00 -12.54 -2.58
CA SER A 29 10.75 -13.58 -3.26
C SER A 29 12.22 -13.20 -3.37
N SER A 30 13.12 -14.12 -3.02
CA SER A 30 14.55 -13.99 -3.28
C SER A 30 14.94 -14.36 -4.72
N ALA A 31 13.99 -14.88 -5.52
CA ALA A 31 14.23 -15.20 -6.92
C ALA A 31 14.34 -13.91 -7.75
N PRO A 32 15.31 -13.84 -8.69
CA PRO A 32 15.48 -12.66 -9.52
C PRO A 32 14.28 -12.47 -10.45
N VAL A 33 13.62 -11.32 -10.32
CA VAL A 33 12.57 -10.87 -11.24
C VAL A 33 13.17 -9.86 -12.21
N GLY A 34 12.89 -10.03 -13.50
CA GLY A 34 13.36 -9.10 -14.52
C GLY A 34 12.79 -7.70 -14.28
N ALA A 35 13.65 -6.67 -14.35
CA ALA A 35 13.26 -5.29 -14.06
C ALA A 35 12.05 -4.80 -14.89
N ASP A 36 11.95 -5.22 -16.16
CA ASP A 36 10.83 -4.82 -17.00
C ASP A 36 9.51 -5.50 -16.62
N GLN A 37 9.57 -6.74 -16.14
CA GLN A 37 8.40 -7.46 -15.63
C GLN A 37 7.89 -6.81 -14.34
N TYR A 38 8.82 -6.47 -13.44
CA TYR A 38 8.49 -5.73 -12.23
C TYR A 38 7.83 -4.38 -12.55
N ARG A 39 8.45 -3.59 -13.44
CA ARG A 39 7.90 -2.31 -13.88
C ARG A 39 6.52 -2.46 -14.55
N ALA A 40 6.31 -3.52 -15.33
CA ALA A 40 5.01 -3.79 -15.94
C ALA A 40 3.95 -4.08 -14.89
N LEU A 41 4.27 -4.92 -13.89
CA LEU A 41 3.39 -5.23 -12.77
C LEU A 41 3.02 -3.98 -11.98
N VAL A 42 4.00 -3.18 -11.56
CA VAL A 42 3.77 -1.93 -10.80
C VAL A 42 2.89 -0.97 -11.60
N ARG A 43 3.16 -0.77 -12.89
CA ARG A 43 2.31 0.08 -13.75
C ARG A 43 0.89 -0.45 -13.87
N GLN A 44 0.71 -1.75 -14.02
CA GLN A 44 -0.61 -2.36 -14.16
C GLN A 44 -1.40 -2.25 -12.86
N LEU A 45 -0.77 -2.51 -11.72
CA LEU A 45 -1.38 -2.34 -10.41
C LEU A 45 -1.74 -0.87 -10.16
N GLY A 46 -0.84 0.07 -10.47
CA GLY A 46 -1.12 1.50 -10.32
C GLY A 46 -2.33 1.96 -11.15
N ARG A 47 -2.45 1.49 -12.39
CA ARG A 47 -3.64 1.76 -13.23
C ARG A 47 -4.92 1.17 -12.64
N ALA A 48 -4.84 -0.01 -12.02
CA ALA A 48 -5.99 -0.66 -11.40
C ALA A 48 -6.42 0.06 -10.11
N LEU A 49 -5.45 0.53 -9.31
CA LEU A 49 -5.67 1.31 -8.09
C LEU A 49 -6.18 2.74 -8.36
N ALA A 50 -5.90 3.30 -9.53
CA ALA A 50 -6.43 4.60 -9.94
C ALA A 50 -7.90 4.57 -10.39
N GLN A 51 -8.51 3.39 -10.48
CA GLN A 51 -9.93 3.27 -10.80
C GLN A 51 -10.79 3.60 -9.58
N ASP A 52 -12.03 4.01 -9.84
CA ASP A 52 -13.01 4.22 -8.79
C ASP A 52 -13.38 2.89 -8.12
N LEU A 53 -12.99 2.77 -6.86
CA LEU A 53 -13.17 1.60 -6.01
C LEU A 53 -13.83 2.04 -4.69
N PRO A 54 -14.77 1.26 -4.14
CA PRO A 54 -15.34 1.54 -2.83
C PRO A 54 -14.25 1.65 -1.77
N THR A 55 -14.29 2.73 -0.98
CA THR A 55 -13.27 3.07 0.02
C THR A 55 -12.98 1.92 0.98
N ASP A 56 -14.00 1.20 1.43
CA ASP A 56 -13.84 0.06 2.36
C ASP A 56 -13.11 -1.10 1.71
N ALA A 57 -13.46 -1.42 0.45
CA ALA A 57 -12.82 -2.48 -0.30
C ALA A 57 -11.37 -2.13 -0.62
N LEU A 58 -11.10 -0.89 -1.03
CA LEU A 58 -9.75 -0.39 -1.24
C LEU A 58 -8.92 -0.46 0.05
N SER A 59 -9.48 -0.04 1.18
CA SER A 59 -8.81 -0.09 2.48
C SER A 59 -8.49 -1.53 2.90
N ALA A 60 -9.40 -2.48 2.65
CA ALA A 60 -9.16 -3.89 2.93
C ALA A 60 -8.03 -4.48 2.08
N VAL A 61 -7.96 -4.16 0.78
CA VAL A 61 -6.88 -4.60 -0.11
C VAL A 61 -5.53 -4.07 0.39
N LEU A 62 -5.44 -2.78 0.66
CA LEU A 62 -4.19 -2.13 1.06
C LEU A 62 -3.75 -2.57 2.46
N GLY A 63 -4.69 -2.86 3.37
CA GLY A 63 -4.39 -3.46 4.66
C GLY A 63 -3.86 -4.90 4.56
N ALA A 64 -4.31 -5.67 3.56
CA ALA A 64 -3.87 -7.05 3.34
C ALA A 64 -2.54 -7.16 2.56
N HIS A 65 -2.18 -6.13 1.81
CA HIS A 65 -1.04 -6.13 0.88
C HIS A 65 -0.17 -4.87 1.04
N PRO A 66 0.76 -4.86 2.03
CA PRO A 66 1.73 -3.78 2.26
C PRO A 66 2.39 -3.17 1.00
N ALA A 67 2.87 -3.98 0.06
CA ALA A 67 3.51 -3.49 -1.18
C ALA A 67 2.54 -2.70 -2.07
N ALA A 68 1.26 -3.10 -2.09
CA ALA A 68 0.23 -2.34 -2.79
C ALA A 68 -0.13 -1.05 -2.03
N ALA A 69 -0.09 -1.06 -0.69
CA ALA A 69 -0.26 0.14 0.13
C ALA A 69 0.84 1.18 -0.14
N GLU A 70 2.10 0.74 -0.18
CA GLU A 70 3.23 1.62 -0.49
C GLU A 70 3.13 2.22 -1.90
N LEU A 71 2.77 1.39 -2.91
CA LEU A 71 2.54 1.91 -4.26
C LEU A 71 1.40 2.94 -4.29
N TYR A 72 0.29 2.67 -3.61
CA TYR A 72 -0.84 3.58 -3.53
C TYR A 72 -0.46 4.91 -2.85
N GLU A 73 0.34 4.85 -1.79
CA GLU A 73 0.90 6.04 -1.12
C GLU A 73 1.76 6.86 -2.08
N ASN A 74 2.70 6.21 -2.76
CA ASN A 74 3.59 6.87 -3.72
C ASN A 74 2.82 7.55 -4.86
N MET A 75 1.71 6.96 -5.31
CA MET A 75 0.83 7.58 -6.31
C MET A 75 0.13 8.85 -5.83
N HIS A 76 -0.15 8.95 -4.52
CA HIS A 76 -0.87 10.08 -3.91
C HIS A 76 0.04 10.94 -3.04
N TYR A 77 1.36 10.85 -3.24
CA TYR A 77 2.37 11.50 -2.39
C TYR A 77 2.18 13.02 -2.30
N GLU A 78 1.75 13.67 -3.39
CA GLU A 78 1.47 15.12 -3.42
C GLU A 78 0.28 15.53 -2.53
N GLN A 79 -0.63 14.61 -2.24
CA GLN A 79 -1.87 14.84 -1.49
C GLN A 79 -1.78 14.30 -0.05
N ALA A 80 -0.99 13.24 0.15
CA ALA A 80 -0.78 12.58 1.42
C ALA A 80 0.70 12.69 1.82
N GLY A 81 1.10 13.84 2.36
CA GLY A 81 2.43 14.04 2.95
C GLY A 81 2.72 13.17 4.20
N LEU A 82 1.94 12.11 4.44
CA LEU A 82 2.04 11.18 5.56
C LEU A 82 1.71 9.75 5.07
N SER A 83 2.55 8.79 5.47
CA SER A 83 2.30 7.35 5.32
C SER A 83 0.92 6.98 5.87
N ARG A 84 0.21 6.02 5.25
CA ARG A 84 -1.08 5.48 5.75
C ARG A 84 -0.94 4.73 7.08
N SER A 85 0.29 4.61 7.61
CA SER A 85 0.52 4.22 8.99
C SER A 85 -0.24 5.14 9.94
N SER A 86 -0.94 4.56 10.93
CA SER A 86 -1.68 5.35 11.92
C SER A 86 -0.80 6.44 12.51
N LEU A 87 -1.24 7.69 12.43
CA LEU A 87 -0.56 8.85 13.01
C LEU A 87 -0.17 8.60 14.48
N ASP A 88 -1.04 7.93 15.24
CA ASP A 88 -0.80 7.55 16.64
C ASP A 88 0.43 6.64 16.83
N ARG A 89 0.65 5.70 15.92
CA ARG A 89 1.85 4.83 15.97
C ARG A 89 3.12 5.62 15.67
N SER A 90 3.05 6.56 14.73
CA SER A 90 4.19 7.43 14.41
C SER A 90 4.53 8.35 15.58
N ILE A 91 3.53 9.00 16.19
CA ILE A 91 3.68 9.83 17.39
C ILE A 91 4.24 8.99 18.56
N GLY A 92 3.69 7.80 18.79
CA GLY A 92 4.17 6.91 19.85
C GLY A 92 5.64 6.53 19.69
N SER A 93 6.07 6.27 18.45
CA SER A 93 7.46 5.96 18.12
C SER A 93 8.39 7.15 18.35
N GLU A 94 7.98 8.36 17.92
CA GLU A 94 8.73 9.60 18.12
C GLU A 94 8.87 9.96 19.60
N MET A 95 7.78 9.86 20.37
CA MET A 95 7.80 10.06 21.81
C MET A 95 8.76 9.09 22.51
N PHE A 96 8.70 7.80 22.14
CA PHE A 96 9.57 6.79 22.72
C PHE A 96 11.05 7.06 22.39
N ALA A 97 11.37 7.37 21.13
CA ALA A 97 12.72 7.73 20.70
C ALA A 97 13.26 8.93 21.48
N SER A 98 12.44 9.97 21.63
CA SER A 98 12.79 11.18 22.39
C SER A 98 13.13 10.87 23.85
N GLN A 99 12.36 9.98 24.49
CA GLN A 99 12.62 9.56 25.87
C GLN A 99 13.93 8.78 26.01
N VAL A 100 14.22 7.87 25.07
CA VAL A 100 15.46 7.09 25.04
C VAL A 100 16.67 8.01 24.87
N LEU A 101 16.62 8.93 23.91
CA LEU A 101 17.69 9.91 23.67
C LEU A 101 17.92 10.79 24.90
N ALA A 102 16.86 11.32 25.52
CA ALA A 102 16.97 12.11 26.73
C ALA A 102 17.60 11.33 27.90
N LYS A 103 17.32 10.04 28.02
CA LYS A 103 17.93 9.16 29.04
C LYS A 103 19.41 8.91 28.75
N ALA A 104 19.78 8.71 27.49
CA ALA A 104 21.18 8.54 27.09
C ALA A 104 21.98 9.81 27.34
N ALA A 105 21.44 10.98 26.99
CA ALA A 105 22.08 12.27 27.20
C ALA A 105 22.32 12.60 28.69
N ARG A 106 21.45 12.14 29.60
CA ARG A 106 21.63 12.31 31.06
C ARG A 106 22.65 11.35 31.68
N ARG A 107 23.09 10.33 30.93
CA ARG A 107 24.07 9.33 31.39
C ARG A 107 25.47 9.56 30.82
N ALA A 108 25.62 10.50 29.89
CA ALA A 108 26.89 11.01 29.38
C ALA A 108 27.35 12.19 30.24
#